data_AF-A0A6N9TP39-F1
#
_entry.id   AF-A0A6N9TP39-F1
#
_cell.length_a   1.000
_cell.length_b   1.000
_cell.length_c   1.000
_cell.angle_alpha   90.00
_cell.angle_beta   90.00
_cell.angle_gamma   90.00
#
_symmetry.space_group_name_H-M   'P 1'
#
loop_
_entity.id
_entity.type
_entity.pdbx_description
1 polymer ?
#
loop_
_entity_poly.entity_id
_entity_poly.type
_entity_poly.pdbx_seq_one_letter_code
_entity_poly.pdbx_strand_id
1 'polypeptide(L)'
;MQHSKKLFELASRIARETDGFFTTKGPGAGNYSTNQFIAEIRDQAASLFGSDYSEQKICGNNSMAVDFYFPDEATIVEIALGLKNPNTEFEKDILKALMARSLGNKVKKLVFICKPGGQKKSKQPGRSAMIDWLENHNGLSVEVWDLE
;
A
#
# COMPACT_ATOMS: atom_id res chain seq x y z
N MET A 1 -5.09 -18.14 -1.08
CA MET A 1 -3.89 -17.72 -1.86
C MET A 1 -3.14 -16.66 -1.06
N GLN A 2 -1.94 -16.24 -1.49
CA GLN A 2 -1.15 -15.16 -0.85
C GLN A 2 -0.86 -14.05 -1.88
N HIS A 3 -1.90 -13.46 -2.46
CA HIS A 3 -1.87 -12.38 -3.44
C HIS A 3 -1.08 -11.18 -2.95
N SER A 4 -1.29 -10.75 -1.71
CA SER A 4 -0.52 -9.65 -1.11
C SER A 4 0.99 -9.89 -1.19
N LYS A 5 1.47 -11.10 -0.83
CA LYS A 5 2.89 -11.44 -0.96
C LYS A 5 3.36 -11.54 -2.41
N LYS A 6 2.56 -12.12 -3.30
CA LYS A 6 2.89 -12.17 -4.73
C LYS A 6 2.98 -10.77 -5.35
N LEU A 7 2.12 -9.84 -4.91
CA LEU A 7 2.16 -8.44 -5.31
C LEU A 7 3.45 -7.77 -4.81
N PHE A 8 3.87 -8.08 -3.58
CA PHE A 8 5.15 -7.63 -3.05
C PHE A 8 6.35 -8.18 -3.83
N GLU A 9 6.35 -9.47 -4.17
CA GLU A 9 7.38 -10.10 -5.00
C GLU A 9 7.46 -9.46 -6.39
N LEU A 10 6.30 -9.18 -7.00
CA LEU A 10 6.17 -8.45 -8.26
C LEU A 10 6.75 -7.04 -8.15
N ALA A 11 6.32 -6.26 -7.16
CA ALA A 11 6.81 -4.90 -6.92
C ALA A 11 8.33 -4.89 -6.66
N SER A 12 8.83 -5.87 -5.91
CA SER A 12 10.27 -6.02 -5.61
C SER A 12 11.08 -6.37 -6.85
N ARG A 13 10.55 -7.22 -7.74
CA ARG A 13 11.19 -7.50 -9.02
C ARG A 13 11.25 -6.24 -9.91
N ILE A 14 10.12 -5.56 -10.11
CA ILE A 14 10.08 -4.33 -10.92
C ILE A 14 11.03 -3.27 -10.36
N ALA A 15 11.08 -3.11 -9.02
CA ALA A 15 11.96 -2.16 -8.36
C ALA A 15 13.45 -2.45 -8.64
N ARG A 16 13.85 -3.72 -8.62
CA ARG A 16 15.24 -4.16 -8.92
C ARG A 16 15.60 -4.05 -10.40
N GLU A 17 14.64 -4.28 -11.28
CA GLU A 17 14.82 -4.16 -12.75
C GLU A 17 14.78 -2.71 -13.23
N THR A 18 14.30 -1.78 -12.40
CA THR A 18 14.19 -0.36 -12.75
C THR A 18 15.45 0.41 -12.34
N ASP A 19 16.22 0.84 -13.33
CA ASP A 19 17.43 1.63 -13.11
C ASP A 19 17.16 2.89 -12.29
N GLY A 20 17.95 3.03 -11.22
CA GLY A 20 17.86 4.17 -10.31
C GLY A 20 16.52 4.28 -9.58
N PHE A 21 15.73 3.21 -9.45
CA PHE A 21 14.46 3.23 -8.72
C PHE A 21 14.59 3.82 -7.31
N PHE A 22 15.64 3.43 -6.59
CA PHE A 22 15.89 3.89 -5.22
C PHE A 22 16.54 5.28 -5.13
N THR A 23 16.92 5.88 -6.26
CA THR A 23 17.52 7.22 -6.27
C THR A 23 16.46 8.30 -6.04
N THR A 24 16.83 9.36 -5.33
CA THR A 24 15.96 10.51 -5.10
C THR A 24 15.98 11.40 -6.35
N LYS A 25 14.83 11.54 -7.01
CA LYS A 25 14.68 12.31 -8.27
C LYS A 25 14.10 13.73 -8.08
N GLY A 26 13.79 14.13 -6.85
CA GLY A 26 13.16 15.41 -6.53
C GLY A 26 11.69 15.52 -6.99
N PRO A 27 11.03 16.67 -6.74
CA PRO A 27 9.65 16.92 -7.18
C PRO A 27 9.51 16.85 -8.71
N GLY A 28 8.33 16.45 -9.21
CA GLY A 28 8.07 16.32 -10.64
C GLY A 28 8.63 15.01 -11.21
N ALA A 29 9.96 14.91 -11.39
CA ALA A 29 10.60 13.70 -11.91
C ALA A 29 10.38 12.49 -10.99
N GLY A 30 10.37 12.69 -9.68
CA GLY A 30 9.99 11.68 -8.70
C GLY A 30 8.54 11.21 -8.87
N ASN A 31 7.60 12.15 -9.06
CA ASN A 31 6.18 11.82 -9.25
C ASN A 31 5.95 11.02 -10.53
N TYR A 32 6.60 11.42 -11.63
CA TYR A 32 6.54 10.71 -12.89
C TYR A 32 7.06 9.27 -12.74
N SER A 33 8.24 9.11 -12.12
CA SER A 33 8.82 7.79 -11.87
C SER A 33 7.96 6.91 -10.96
N THR A 34 7.29 7.50 -9.96
CA THR A 34 6.36 6.77 -9.09
C THR A 34 5.12 6.33 -9.86
N ASN A 35 4.54 7.21 -10.67
CA ASN A 35 3.34 6.89 -11.46
C ASN A 35 3.61 5.79 -12.49
N GLN A 36 4.78 5.82 -13.15
CA GLN A 36 5.19 4.75 -14.07
C GLN A 36 5.35 3.42 -13.35
N PHE A 37 5.97 3.41 -12.17
CA PHE A 37 6.15 2.20 -11.37
C PHE A 37 4.81 1.60 -10.93
N ILE A 38 3.87 2.43 -10.46
CA ILE A 38 2.54 1.97 -10.04
C ILE A 38 1.75 1.44 -11.25
N ALA A 39 1.80 2.13 -12.40
CA ALA A 39 1.16 1.66 -13.63
C ALA A 39 1.70 0.29 -14.05
N GLU A 40 3.02 0.11 -14.05
CA GLU A 40 3.66 -1.17 -14.40
C GLU A 40 3.24 -2.31 -13.46
N ILE A 41 3.17 -2.05 -12.14
CA ILE A 41 2.68 -3.04 -11.18
C ILE A 41 1.24 -3.44 -11.51
N ARG A 42 0.37 -2.48 -11.80
CA ARG A 42 -1.06 -2.74 -12.06
C ARG A 42 -1.24 -3.58 -13.32
N ASP A 43 -0.55 -3.23 -14.40
CA ASP A 43 -0.62 -3.96 -15.67
C ASP A 43 -0.16 -5.42 -15.50
N GLN A 44 0.95 -5.63 -14.80
CA GLN A 44 1.46 -6.98 -14.55
C GLN A 44 0.63 -7.75 -13.50
N ALA A 45 0.07 -7.07 -12.50
CA ALA A 45 -0.76 -7.69 -11.46
C ALA A 45 -2.07 -8.23 -12.03
N ALA A 46 -2.72 -7.50 -12.94
CA ALA A 46 -3.94 -7.95 -13.61
C ALA A 46 -3.71 -9.28 -14.35
N SER A 47 -2.57 -9.41 -15.03
CA SER A 47 -2.16 -10.66 -15.69
C SER A 47 -1.82 -11.77 -14.69
N LEU A 48 -1.10 -11.44 -13.62
CA LEU A 48 -0.66 -12.39 -12.59
C LEU A 48 -1.82 -13.02 -11.82
N PHE A 49 -2.87 -12.24 -11.54
CA PHE A 49 -4.00 -12.69 -10.73
C PHE A 49 -5.22 -13.10 -11.56
N GLY A 50 -5.19 -12.87 -12.88
CA GLY A 50 -6.32 -13.16 -13.77
C GLY A 50 -7.55 -12.30 -13.50
N SER A 51 -7.41 -11.21 -12.75
CA SER A 51 -8.45 -10.25 -12.38
C SER A 51 -7.82 -8.94 -11.96
N ASP A 52 -8.52 -7.82 -12.20
CA ASP A 52 -8.07 -6.51 -11.77
C ASP A 52 -8.53 -6.24 -10.33
N TYR A 53 -7.57 -6.32 -9.41
CA TYR A 53 -7.75 -5.99 -7.99
C TYR A 53 -7.29 -4.57 -7.65
N SER A 54 -6.91 -3.77 -8.65
CA SER A 54 -6.36 -2.43 -8.45
C SER A 54 -7.43 -1.33 -8.37
N GLU A 55 -7.08 -0.19 -7.78
CA GLU A 55 -7.92 1.04 -7.68
C GLU A 55 -9.36 0.79 -7.20
N GLN A 56 -9.51 -0.08 -6.21
CA GLN A 56 -10.83 -0.52 -5.78
C GLN A 56 -11.53 0.59 -5.00
N LYS A 57 -12.69 1.04 -5.49
CA LYS A 57 -13.52 2.09 -4.88
C LYS A 57 -14.41 1.54 -3.77
N ILE A 58 -13.78 0.95 -2.76
CA ILE A 58 -14.47 0.30 -1.63
C ILE A 58 -14.73 1.25 -0.45
N CYS A 59 -14.25 2.50 -0.53
CA CYS A 59 -14.38 3.52 0.53
C CYS A 59 -15.68 4.34 0.43
N GLY A 60 -16.61 3.99 -0.46
CA GLY A 60 -17.88 4.68 -0.66
C GLY A 60 -17.86 5.70 -1.80
N ASN A 61 -18.90 6.52 -1.89
CA ASN A 61 -19.07 7.49 -2.99
C ASN A 61 -18.28 8.81 -2.72
N ASN A 62 -16.95 8.74 -2.74
CA ASN A 62 -16.07 9.87 -2.40
C ASN A 62 -14.78 9.94 -3.24
N SER A 63 -14.75 9.26 -4.38
CA SER A 63 -13.59 9.16 -5.30
C SER A 63 -12.33 8.48 -4.75
N MET A 64 -12.27 8.16 -3.44
CA MET A 64 -11.13 7.47 -2.87
C MET A 64 -11.09 6.01 -3.34
N ALA A 65 -9.90 5.60 -3.76
CA ALA A 65 -9.57 4.23 -4.11
C ALA A 65 -8.39 3.76 -3.25
N VAL A 66 -8.37 2.47 -3.00
CA VAL A 66 -7.19 1.78 -2.46
C VAL A 66 -6.39 1.21 -3.62
N ASP A 67 -5.06 1.17 -3.52
CA ASP A 67 -4.24 0.73 -4.65
C ASP A 67 -4.57 -0.72 -5.04
N PHE A 68 -4.73 -1.61 -4.05
CA PHE A 68 -5.22 -2.98 -4.24
C PHE A 68 -6.12 -3.44 -3.10
N TYR A 69 -7.15 -4.24 -3.42
CA TYR A 69 -7.93 -4.98 -2.43
C TYR A 69 -8.08 -6.44 -2.84
N PHE A 70 -7.71 -7.35 -1.93
CA PHE A 70 -7.85 -8.79 -2.08
C PHE A 70 -8.94 -9.30 -1.12
N PRO A 71 -10.19 -9.52 -1.59
CA PRO A 71 -11.32 -9.89 -0.75
C PRO A 71 -11.11 -11.20 0.01
N ASP A 72 -10.50 -12.20 -0.63
CA ASP A 72 -10.24 -13.53 -0.04
C ASP A 72 -9.21 -13.49 1.08
N GLU A 73 -8.34 -12.47 1.08
CA GLU A 73 -7.34 -12.24 2.12
C GLU A 73 -7.79 -11.18 3.15
N ALA A 74 -8.96 -10.59 2.94
CA ALA A 74 -9.43 -9.42 3.68
C ALA A 74 -8.35 -8.33 3.80
N THR A 75 -7.57 -8.12 2.74
CA THR A 75 -6.33 -7.33 2.78
C THR A 75 -6.38 -6.20 1.75
N ILE A 76 -6.13 -4.98 2.21
CA ILE A 76 -5.79 -3.84 1.36
C ILE A 76 -4.26 -3.76 1.27
N VAL A 77 -3.74 -3.46 0.08
CA VAL A 77 -2.32 -3.15 -0.13
C VAL A 77 -2.21 -1.76 -0.75
N GLU A 78 -1.38 -0.91 -0.16
CA GLU A 78 -1.08 0.46 -0.64
C GLU A 78 0.41 0.57 -1.00
N ILE A 79 0.71 1.10 -2.17
CA ILE A 79 2.06 1.34 -2.69
C ILE A 79 2.55 2.72 -2.22
N ALA A 80 2.87 2.83 -0.94
CA ALA A 80 3.30 4.07 -0.29
C ALA A 80 4.83 4.29 -0.41
N LEU A 81 5.35 4.56 -1.61
CA LEU A 81 6.81 4.71 -1.84
C LEU A 81 7.48 5.84 -1.02
N GLY A 82 6.70 6.83 -0.59
CA GLY A 82 7.17 7.96 0.23
C GLY A 82 7.13 7.71 1.73
N LEU A 83 6.70 6.54 2.20
CA LEU A 83 6.30 6.29 3.60
C LEU A 83 7.36 6.65 4.65
N LYS A 84 8.65 6.62 4.29
CA LYS A 84 9.77 7.02 5.18
C LYS A 84 9.78 8.52 5.54
N ASN A 85 9.12 9.37 4.76
CA ASN A 85 9.07 10.82 4.96
C ASN A 85 7.97 11.22 5.96
N PRO A 86 7.98 12.44 6.52
CA PRO A 86 6.83 13.00 7.23
C PRO A 86 5.69 13.37 6.27
N ASN A 87 4.47 13.55 6.79
CA ASN A 87 3.28 13.99 6.06
C ASN A 87 3.01 13.17 4.78
N THR A 88 2.86 11.86 4.95
CA THR A 88 2.57 10.91 3.86
C THR A 88 1.10 10.52 3.90
N GLU A 89 0.67 9.71 2.94
CA GLU A 89 -0.70 9.18 2.88
C GLU A 89 -1.02 8.15 4.00
N PHE A 90 -0.14 7.95 4.99
CA PHE A 90 -0.26 6.85 5.97
C PHE A 90 -1.58 6.91 6.74
N GLU A 91 -1.89 8.06 7.32
CA GLU A 91 -3.11 8.30 8.09
C GLU A 91 -4.37 8.27 7.20
N LYS A 92 -4.24 8.72 5.95
CA LYS A 92 -5.33 8.71 4.97
C LYS A 92 -5.64 7.29 4.50
N ASP A 93 -4.62 6.46 4.28
CA ASP A 93 -4.77 5.06 3.88
C ASP A 93 -5.38 4.21 5.01
N ILE A 94 -5.03 4.52 6.26
CA ILE A 94 -5.73 3.99 7.44
C ILE A 94 -7.21 4.38 7.40
N LEU A 95 -7.52 5.66 7.17
CA LEU A 95 -8.90 6.12 7.07
C LEU A 95 -9.66 5.40 5.96
N LYS A 96 -9.06 5.23 4.77
CA LYS A 96 -9.64 4.45 3.66
C LYS A 96 -10.00 3.03 4.10
N ALA A 97 -9.08 2.34 4.79
CA ALA A 97 -9.31 0.98 5.27
C ALA A 97 -10.47 0.90 6.29
N LEU A 98 -10.53 1.85 7.23
CA LEU A 98 -11.61 1.94 8.21
C LEU A 98 -12.96 2.23 7.55
N MET A 99 -13.00 3.14 6.57
CA MET A 99 -14.21 3.46 5.80
C MET A 99 -14.68 2.29 4.97
N ALA A 100 -13.77 1.60 4.28
CA ALA A 100 -14.11 0.41 3.51
C ALA A 100 -14.77 -0.65 4.41
N ARG A 101 -14.23 -0.83 5.62
CA ARG A 101 -14.80 -1.76 6.60
C ARG A 101 -16.14 -1.32 7.15
N SER A 102 -16.33 -0.03 7.46
CA SER A 102 -17.62 0.47 7.96
C SER A 102 -18.74 0.31 6.94
N LEU A 103 -18.39 0.23 5.65
CA LEU A 103 -19.30 -0.04 4.53
C LEU A 103 -19.50 -1.54 4.26
N GLY A 104 -19.04 -2.42 5.15
CA GLY A 104 -19.30 -3.87 5.09
C GLY A 104 -18.27 -4.68 4.31
N ASN A 105 -17.20 -4.06 3.77
CA ASN A 105 -16.12 -4.81 3.16
C ASN A 105 -15.35 -5.60 4.23
N LYS A 106 -14.96 -6.83 3.89
CA LYS A 106 -14.15 -7.68 4.76
C LYS A 106 -12.72 -7.17 4.70
N VAL A 107 -12.38 -6.17 5.51
CA VAL A 107 -11.03 -5.63 5.65
C VAL A 107 -10.53 -5.90 7.06
N LYS A 108 -9.45 -6.67 7.16
CA LYS A 108 -8.80 -7.06 8.42
C LYS A 108 -7.31 -6.72 8.44
N LYS A 109 -6.70 -6.49 7.27
CA LYS A 109 -5.28 -6.15 7.15
C LYS A 109 -5.07 -5.00 6.17
N LEU A 110 -4.19 -4.08 6.53
CA LEU A 110 -3.63 -3.05 5.66
C LEU A 110 -2.12 -3.29 5.52
N VAL A 111 -1.65 -3.44 4.29
CA VAL A 111 -0.23 -3.61 3.99
C VAL A 111 0.27 -2.39 3.24
N PHE A 112 1.38 -1.82 3.69
CA PHE A 112 2.11 -0.80 2.94
C PHE A 112 3.32 -1.43 2.27
N ILE A 113 3.44 -1.30 0.95
CA ILE A 113 4.67 -1.58 0.20
C ILE A 113 5.37 -0.24 -0.05
N CYS A 114 6.63 -0.13 0.33
CA CYS A 114 7.33 1.15 0.30
C CYS A 114 8.82 1.02 -0.02
N LYS A 115 9.48 2.15 -0.29
CA LYS A 115 10.95 2.18 -0.40
C LYS A 115 11.60 1.96 0.98
N PRO A 116 12.88 1.53 1.01
CA PRO A 116 13.61 1.30 2.26
C PRO A 116 13.47 2.43 3.28
N GLY A 117 13.19 2.03 4.53
CA GLY A 117 13.02 2.91 5.68
C GLY A 117 11.59 3.08 6.15
N GLY A 118 10.59 2.52 5.44
CA GLY A 118 9.18 2.59 5.85
C GLY A 118 8.92 1.83 7.14
N GLN A 119 9.45 0.61 7.28
CA GLN A 119 9.37 -0.16 8.53
C GLN A 119 9.98 0.58 9.72
N LYS A 120 11.14 1.23 9.52
CA LYS A 120 11.77 2.02 10.59
C LYS A 120 10.88 3.21 10.96
N LYS A 121 10.23 3.83 9.98
CA LYS A 121 9.35 4.98 10.19
C LYS A 121 8.04 4.60 10.89
N SER A 122 7.46 3.43 10.59
CA SER A 122 6.23 2.95 11.24
C SER A 122 6.41 2.62 12.72
N LYS A 123 7.64 2.31 13.14
CA LYS A 123 8.01 2.08 14.55
C LYS A 123 8.22 3.36 15.37
N GLN A 124 8.06 4.55 14.77
CA GLN A 124 8.14 5.80 15.53
C GLN A 124 6.89 6.01 16.39
N PRO A 125 7.00 6.67 17.57
CA PRO A 125 5.94 6.69 18.59
C PRO A 125 4.54 7.02 18.09
N GLY A 126 4.41 8.00 17.19
CA GLY A 126 3.11 8.38 16.63
C GLY A 126 2.47 7.27 15.78
N ARG A 127 3.24 6.66 14.87
CA ARG A 127 2.73 5.58 14.01
C ARG A 127 2.55 4.27 14.76
N SER A 128 3.44 3.95 15.69
CA SER A 128 3.29 2.77 16.54
C SER A 128 2.03 2.87 17.40
N ALA A 129 1.76 4.02 18.03
CA ALA A 129 0.55 4.22 18.81
C ALA A 129 -0.73 4.09 17.95
N MET A 130 -0.71 4.56 16.71
CA MET A 130 -1.84 4.36 15.78
C MET A 130 -2.01 2.89 15.38
N ILE A 131 -0.93 2.18 15.07
CA ILE A 131 -0.99 0.74 14.74
C ILE A 131 -1.53 -0.05 15.93
N ASP A 132 -0.99 0.19 17.13
CA ASP A 132 -1.45 -0.46 18.36
C ASP A 132 -2.94 -0.17 18.62
N TRP A 133 -3.39 1.07 18.38
CA TRP A 133 -4.80 1.43 18.52
C TRP A 133 -5.68 0.67 17.52
N LEU A 134 -5.28 0.62 16.24
CA LEU A 134 -6.01 -0.10 15.18
C LEU A 134 -6.12 -1.60 15.47
N GLU A 135 -5.04 -2.22 15.96
CA GLU A 135 -5.02 -3.64 16.27
C GLU A 135 -5.92 -3.94 17.48
N ASN A 136 -5.76 -3.19 18.57
CA ASN A 136 -6.44 -3.47 19.83
C ASN A 136 -7.91 -3.04 19.86
N HIS A 137 -8.29 -1.98 19.16
CA HIS A 137 -9.64 -1.41 19.24
C HIS A 137 -10.44 -1.59 17.96
N ASN A 138 -9.76 -1.65 16.82
CA ASN A 138 -10.44 -1.81 15.54
C ASN A 138 -10.31 -3.24 15.04
N GLY A 139 -9.31 -4.04 15.42
CA GLY A 139 -9.08 -5.36 14.81
C GLY A 139 -8.64 -5.25 13.34
N LEU A 140 -7.90 -4.20 13.01
CA LEU A 140 -7.22 -3.99 11.73
C LEU A 140 -5.71 -4.13 11.96
N SER A 141 -5.07 -5.15 11.40
CA SER A 141 -3.61 -5.26 11.46
C SER A 141 -2.94 -4.42 10.37
N VAL A 142 -1.78 -3.87 10.70
CA VAL A 142 -1.00 -3.05 9.77
C VAL A 142 0.39 -3.64 9.59
N GLU A 143 0.77 -3.93 8.35
CA GLU A 143 2.10 -4.40 8.00
C GLU A 143 2.78 -3.39 7.07
N VAL A 144 4.11 -3.27 7.19
CA VAL A 144 4.92 -2.42 6.31
C VAL A 144 6.04 -3.27 5.74
N TRP A 145 6.12 -3.35 4.43
CA TRP A 145 7.11 -4.13 3.69
C TRP A 145 7.98 -3.17 2.88
N ASP A 146 9.28 -3.22 3.15
CA ASP A 146 10.27 -2.42 2.45
C ASP A 146 10.70 -3.20 1.21
N LEU A 147 10.71 -2.55 0.05
CA LEU A 147 11.32 -3.08 -1.17
C LEU A 147 12.85 -3.09 -1.00
N GLU A 148 13.51 -4.11 -1.55
CA GLU A 148 14.98 -4.29 -1.53
C GLU A 148 15.55 -4.45 -2.94
#